data_AF-A0A820J639-F1
#
_entry.id   AF-A0A820J639-F1
#
_cell.length_a   1.000
_cell.length_b   1.000
_cell.length_c   1.000
_cell.angle_alpha   90.00
_cell.angle_beta   90.00
_cell.angle_gamma   90.00
#
_symmetry.space_group_name_H-M   'P 1'
#
loop_
_entity.id
_entity.type
_entity.pdbx_description
1 polymer ?
#
loop_
_entity_poly.entity_id
_entity_poly.type
_entity_poly.pdbx_seq_one_letter_code
_entity_poly.pdbx_strand_id
1 'polypeptide(L)'
;MRKTLVFRHDSIKIQLCGDTQSSVDQLIIGNQTLYDQQAFYSATRWLLNNQDLQTGCWFIHVQRNYAHHTHYHLRNPWCSAMAQGQAASLLVRLYSLTNNKEHLLAIRRAIQPLWSSNLTRAYFNNRFLWLEEYPLESATKGLFVLNGCLYALIGIIDVNTIDYQPYLSELINQIIISLEHMLPYYVHPTISNWSLYDLSHITMKSKINTASYSYHLVHITLLQCLPQ
;
A
#
# COMPACT_ATOMS: atom_id res chain seq x y z
N MET A 1 -12.67 -43.40 -6.92
CA MET A 1 -14.04 -43.57 -6.39
C MET A 1 -14.70 -42.18 -6.39
N ARG A 2 -15.90 -41.99 -6.97
CA ARG A 2 -16.56 -40.66 -7.03
C ARG A 2 -17.51 -40.49 -5.83
N LYS A 3 -17.34 -39.43 -5.05
CA LYS A 3 -18.27 -39.04 -3.97
C LYS A 3 -18.87 -37.67 -4.32
N THR A 4 -20.19 -37.54 -4.18
CA THR A 4 -20.94 -36.30 -4.51
C THR A 4 -21.63 -35.80 -3.25
N LEU A 5 -21.45 -34.52 -2.92
CA LEU A 5 -22.17 -33.82 -1.85
C LEU A 5 -23.20 -32.87 -2.48
N VAL A 6 -24.44 -32.92 -2.02
CA VAL A 6 -25.56 -32.12 -2.54
C VAL A 6 -26.14 -31.29 -1.39
N PHE A 7 -26.17 -29.97 -1.55
CA PHE A 7 -26.76 -29.04 -0.57
C PHE A 7 -28.17 -28.63 -1.04
N ARG A 8 -29.17 -28.69 -0.14
CA ARG A 8 -30.56 -28.29 -0.44
C ARG A 8 -30.80 -26.84 0.00
N HIS A 9 -30.72 -25.90 -0.93
CA HIS A 9 -31.81 -24.96 -1.20
C HIS A 9 -31.56 -24.12 -2.47
N ASP A 10 -30.33 -24.08 -2.98
CA ASP A 10 -29.99 -23.64 -4.34
C ASP A 10 -28.81 -24.52 -4.79
N SER A 11 -28.91 -25.11 -5.97
CA SER A 11 -28.27 -26.39 -6.33
C SER A 11 -26.77 -26.31 -6.65
N ILE A 12 -25.92 -26.09 -5.63
CA ILE A 12 -24.47 -26.28 -5.73
C ILE A 12 -24.14 -27.76 -5.49
N LYS A 13 -23.48 -28.39 -6.48
CA LYS A 13 -22.93 -29.75 -6.39
C LYS A 13 -21.41 -29.67 -6.36
N ILE A 14 -20.79 -30.25 -5.34
CA ILE A 14 -19.34 -30.40 -5.28
C ILE A 14 -19.00 -31.86 -5.56
N GLN A 15 -18.24 -32.09 -6.62
CA GLN A 15 -17.76 -33.41 -7.03
C GLN A 15 -16.26 -33.50 -6.79
N LEU A 16 -15.86 -34.42 -5.91
CA LEU A 16 -14.46 -34.70 -5.62
C LEU A 16 -13.99 -35.88 -6.48
N CYS A 17 -12.92 -35.69 -7.23
CA CYS A 17 -12.28 -36.73 -8.03
C CYS A 17 -10.84 -36.94 -7.54
N GLY A 18 -10.52 -38.15 -7.09
CA GLY A 18 -9.20 -38.53 -6.59
C GLY A 18 -9.01 -40.05 -6.58
N ASP A 19 -7.81 -40.48 -6.22
CA ASP A 19 -7.43 -41.88 -6.05
C ASP A 19 -7.81 -42.41 -4.66
N THR A 20 -7.46 -43.66 -4.35
CA THR A 20 -7.79 -44.31 -3.06
C THR A 20 -7.00 -43.77 -1.88
N GLN A 21 -5.95 -42.96 -2.11
CA GLN A 21 -5.15 -42.34 -1.05
C GLN A 21 -5.54 -40.88 -0.80
N SER A 22 -6.34 -40.28 -1.68
CA SER A 22 -6.82 -38.90 -1.53
C SER A 22 -7.82 -38.76 -0.38
N SER A 23 -7.58 -37.84 0.55
CA SER A 23 -8.53 -37.41 1.58
C SER A 23 -8.90 -35.94 1.42
N VAL A 24 -10.11 -35.59 1.87
CA VAL A 24 -10.52 -34.22 2.13
C VAL A 24 -10.88 -34.16 3.61
N ASP A 25 -10.10 -33.39 4.36
CA ASP A 25 -10.23 -33.34 5.82
C ASP A 25 -11.42 -32.47 6.23
N GLN A 26 -11.63 -31.32 5.56
CA GLN A 26 -12.72 -30.41 5.88
C GLN A 26 -13.26 -29.69 4.64
N LEU A 27 -14.60 -29.63 4.52
CA LEU A 27 -15.30 -28.79 3.56
C LEU A 27 -16.13 -27.76 4.34
N ILE A 28 -15.86 -26.47 4.12
CA ILE A 28 -16.54 -25.38 4.82
C ILE A 28 -17.33 -24.55 3.81
N ILE A 29 -18.62 -24.34 4.07
CA ILE A 29 -19.47 -23.38 3.37
C ILE A 29 -19.78 -22.27 4.37
N GLY A 30 -19.30 -21.06 4.08
CA GLY A 30 -19.44 -19.90 4.95
C GLY A 30 -20.19 -18.75 4.29
N ASN A 31 -20.50 -17.76 5.11
CA ASN A 31 -21.00 -16.47 4.66
C ASN A 31 -19.83 -15.52 4.31
N GLN A 32 -20.16 -14.28 3.95
CA GLN A 32 -19.18 -13.24 3.65
C GLN A 32 -18.18 -13.00 4.79
N THR A 33 -18.64 -13.03 6.05
CA THR A 33 -17.77 -12.83 7.21
C THR A 33 -16.66 -13.87 7.31
N LEU A 34 -16.98 -15.15 7.08
CA LEU A 34 -15.97 -16.20 7.08
C LEU A 34 -14.97 -16.00 5.93
N TYR A 35 -15.46 -15.61 4.75
CA TYR A 35 -14.60 -15.31 3.60
C TYR A 35 -13.64 -14.15 3.91
N ASP A 36 -14.14 -13.05 4.48
CA ASP A 36 -13.34 -11.87 4.81
C ASP A 36 -12.24 -12.19 5.83
N GLN A 37 -12.54 -13.02 6.85
CA GLN A 37 -11.54 -13.49 7.80
C GLN A 37 -10.46 -14.33 7.12
N GLN A 38 -10.84 -15.27 6.25
CA GLN A 38 -9.88 -16.09 5.53
C GLN A 38 -9.03 -15.26 4.56
N ALA A 39 -9.62 -14.27 3.89
CA ALA A 39 -8.91 -13.33 3.03
C ALA A 39 -7.89 -12.51 3.83
N PHE A 40 -8.29 -11.97 4.99
CA PHE A 40 -7.41 -11.25 5.91
C PHE A 40 -6.21 -12.09 6.36
N TYR A 41 -6.45 -13.32 6.84
CA TYR A 41 -5.38 -14.22 7.28
C TYR A 41 -4.50 -14.70 6.13
N SER A 42 -5.06 -14.88 4.93
CA SER A 42 -4.29 -15.25 3.74
C SER A 42 -3.36 -14.12 3.30
N ALA A 43 -3.87 -12.88 3.23
CA ALA A 43 -3.08 -11.71 2.87
C ALA A 43 -1.96 -11.44 3.88
N THR A 44 -2.27 -11.49 5.18
CA THR A 44 -1.26 -11.28 6.23
C THR A 44 -0.19 -12.37 6.25
N ARG A 45 -0.58 -13.65 6.10
CA ARG A 45 0.39 -14.76 5.97
C ARG A 45 1.30 -14.57 4.77
N TRP A 46 0.75 -14.14 3.63
CA TRP A 46 1.56 -13.86 2.46
C TRP A 46 2.56 -12.73 2.74
N LEU A 47 2.14 -11.63 3.36
CA LEU A 47 3.04 -10.52 3.72
C LEU A 47 4.18 -10.96 4.63
N LEU A 48 3.88 -11.74 5.69
CA LEU A 48 4.88 -12.23 6.63
C LEU A 48 5.92 -13.14 5.94
N ASN A 49 5.49 -13.96 4.98
CA ASN A 49 6.35 -14.93 4.31
C ASN A 49 7.15 -14.36 3.13
N ASN A 50 6.79 -13.18 2.62
CA ASN A 50 7.37 -12.60 1.39
C ASN A 50 8.01 -11.22 1.61
N GLN A 51 8.19 -10.80 2.87
CA GLN A 51 8.91 -9.58 3.19
C GLN A 51 10.42 -9.81 3.05
N ASP A 52 11.11 -8.93 2.32
CA ASP A 52 12.58 -8.97 2.28
C ASP A 52 13.16 -8.66 3.68
N LEU A 53 14.01 -9.55 4.20
CA LEU A 53 14.51 -9.45 5.57
C LEU A 53 15.59 -8.36 5.75
N GLN A 54 16.26 -7.94 4.67
CA GLN A 54 17.34 -6.96 4.73
C GLN A 54 16.82 -5.52 4.65
N THR A 55 15.88 -5.27 3.73
CA THR A 55 15.33 -3.95 3.44
C THR A 55 13.96 -3.74 4.07
N GLY A 56 13.21 -4.81 4.36
CA GLY A 56 11.82 -4.76 4.79
C GLY A 56 10.82 -4.53 3.66
N CYS A 57 11.29 -4.44 2.41
CA CYS A 57 10.44 -4.15 1.26
C CYS A 57 9.67 -5.39 0.76
N TRP A 58 8.45 -5.18 0.27
CA TRP A 58 7.79 -6.10 -0.66
C TRP A 58 8.09 -5.68 -2.09
N PHE A 59 9.13 -6.26 -2.68
CA PHE A 59 9.61 -5.88 -4.00
C PHE A 59 8.60 -6.22 -5.10
N ILE A 60 8.40 -5.25 -6.00
CA ILE A 60 7.55 -5.40 -7.16
C ILE A 60 8.43 -5.85 -8.33
N HIS A 61 8.19 -7.08 -8.78
CA HIS A 61 9.01 -7.77 -9.80
C HIS A 61 8.51 -7.57 -11.24
N VAL A 62 7.85 -6.45 -11.50
CA VAL A 62 7.40 -6.09 -12.84
C VAL A 62 7.88 -4.69 -13.20
N GLN A 63 8.39 -4.53 -14.42
CA GLN A 63 8.74 -3.20 -14.93
C GLN A 63 7.47 -2.35 -15.03
N ARG A 64 7.55 -1.10 -14.57
CA ARG A 64 6.46 -0.13 -14.72
C ARG A 64 6.89 0.96 -15.69
N ASN A 65 6.14 1.06 -16.79
CA ASN A 65 6.27 2.15 -17.76
C ASN A 65 5.12 3.13 -17.55
N TYR A 66 5.43 4.41 -17.45
CA TYR A 66 4.42 5.46 -17.37
C TYR A 66 4.00 5.83 -18.78
N ALA A 67 2.71 5.60 -19.12
CA ALA A 67 2.18 5.76 -20.48
C ALA A 67 2.42 7.15 -21.09
N HIS A 68 2.56 8.19 -20.27
CA HIS A 68 2.84 9.56 -20.70
C HIS A 68 4.33 9.95 -20.66
N HIS A 69 5.21 9.01 -20.29
CA HIS A 69 6.61 9.24 -19.98
C HIS A 69 7.50 8.10 -20.50
N THR A 70 7.68 8.02 -21.81
CA THR A 70 8.45 6.96 -22.49
C THR A 70 9.92 6.83 -22.06
N HIS A 71 10.46 7.83 -21.35
CA HIS A 71 11.84 7.84 -20.86
C HIS A 71 11.99 7.50 -19.37
N TYR A 72 10.89 7.24 -18.67
CA TYR A 72 10.90 6.95 -17.24
C TYR A 72 10.27 5.58 -16.98
N HIS A 73 11.11 4.65 -16.54
CA HIS A 73 10.73 3.29 -16.20
C HIS A 73 11.25 2.94 -14.82
N LEU A 74 10.43 2.24 -14.04
CA LEU A 74 10.89 1.59 -12.80
C LEU A 74 11.49 0.24 -13.19
N ARG A 75 12.80 0.10 -12.98
CA ARG A 75 13.47 -1.18 -13.17
C ARG A 75 13.07 -2.13 -12.04
N ASN A 76 12.78 -3.37 -12.40
CA ASN A 76 12.56 -4.46 -11.45
C ASN A 76 13.89 -4.85 -10.78
N PRO A 77 13.91 -5.10 -9.46
CA PRO A 77 12.81 -4.90 -8.51
C PRO A 77 12.75 -3.47 -8.00
N TRP A 78 11.55 -2.98 -7.69
CA TRP A 78 11.35 -1.66 -7.07
C TRP A 78 10.44 -1.75 -5.84
N CYS A 79 10.56 -0.77 -4.94
CA CYS A 79 9.77 -0.67 -3.72
C CYS A 79 8.69 0.40 -3.87
N SER A 80 7.53 0.26 -3.23
CA SER A 80 6.48 1.29 -3.27
C SER A 80 6.15 1.76 -1.87
N ALA A 81 6.15 3.07 -1.64
CA ALA A 81 5.75 3.60 -0.33
C ALA A 81 4.32 3.21 0.05
N MET A 82 3.41 3.21 -0.94
CA MET A 82 2.02 2.79 -0.75
C MET A 82 1.94 1.32 -0.33
N ALA A 83 2.67 0.43 -1.01
CA ALA A 83 2.69 -0.99 -0.65
C ALA A 83 3.20 -1.20 0.77
N GLN A 84 4.27 -0.51 1.16
CA GLN A 84 4.83 -0.57 2.52
C GLN A 84 3.82 -0.09 3.56
N GLY A 85 3.17 1.06 3.33
CA GLY A 85 2.19 1.62 4.25
C GLY A 85 0.97 0.73 4.44
N GLN A 86 0.39 0.25 3.33
CA GLN A 86 -0.77 -0.64 3.39
C GLN A 86 -0.46 -1.98 4.07
N ALA A 87 0.70 -2.57 3.75
CA ALA A 87 1.14 -3.79 4.40
C ALA A 87 1.38 -3.59 5.90
N ALA A 88 2.01 -2.47 6.30
CA ALA A 88 2.21 -2.11 7.69
C ALA A 88 0.86 -1.99 8.43
N SER A 89 -0.09 -1.21 7.89
CA SER A 89 -1.45 -1.08 8.45
C SER A 89 -2.18 -2.41 8.62
N LEU A 90 -2.03 -3.33 7.67
CA LEU A 90 -2.66 -4.65 7.75
C LEU A 90 -2.00 -5.54 8.81
N LEU A 91 -0.67 -5.52 8.90
CA LEU A 91 0.08 -6.25 9.91
C LEU A 91 -0.15 -5.69 11.32
N VAL A 92 -0.30 -4.38 11.48
CA VAL A 92 -0.71 -3.74 12.75
C VAL A 92 -2.03 -4.32 13.23
N ARG A 93 -3.04 -4.42 12.35
CA ARG A 93 -4.34 -5.04 12.67
C ARG A 93 -4.21 -6.52 13.05
N LEU A 94 -3.34 -7.26 12.35
CA LEU A 94 -3.04 -8.65 12.73
C LEU A 94 -2.42 -8.72 14.13
N TYR A 95 -1.47 -7.85 14.42
CA TYR A 95 -0.84 -7.78 15.74
C TYR A 95 -1.87 -7.45 16.82
N SER A 96 -2.74 -6.46 16.61
CA SER A 96 -3.82 -6.11 17.55
C SER A 96 -4.77 -7.27 17.83
N LEU A 97 -5.04 -8.14 16.85
CA LEU A 97 -5.91 -9.31 17.02
C LEU A 97 -5.23 -10.51 17.69
N THR A 98 -3.92 -10.70 17.45
CA THR A 98 -3.19 -11.92 17.85
C THR A 98 -2.27 -11.73 19.04
N ASN A 99 -1.86 -10.49 19.31
CA ASN A 99 -0.82 -10.10 20.26
C ASN A 99 0.51 -10.86 20.08
N ASN A 100 0.76 -11.41 18.88
CA ASN A 100 1.96 -12.18 18.59
C ASN A 100 3.15 -11.24 18.30
N LYS A 101 4.14 -11.25 19.19
CA LYS A 101 5.33 -10.38 19.11
C LYS A 101 6.17 -10.59 17.84
N GLU A 102 6.12 -11.76 17.21
CA GLU A 102 6.80 -12.00 15.93
C GLU A 102 6.26 -11.09 14.82
N HIS A 103 4.97 -10.73 14.86
CA HIS A 103 4.39 -9.79 13.90
C HIS A 103 4.95 -8.38 14.08
N LEU A 104 5.31 -7.99 15.30
CA LEU A 104 5.89 -6.67 15.58
C LEU A 104 7.25 -6.49 14.89
N LEU A 105 8.06 -7.55 14.79
CA LEU A 105 9.32 -7.50 14.04
C LEU A 105 9.08 -7.26 12.55
N ALA A 106 8.07 -7.90 11.96
CA ALA A 106 7.70 -7.67 10.56
C ALA A 106 7.15 -6.26 10.32
N ILE A 107 6.35 -5.74 11.25
CA ILE A 107 5.83 -4.36 11.23
C ILE A 107 6.98 -3.35 11.25
N ARG A 108 7.96 -3.52 12.15
CA ARG A 108 9.16 -2.65 12.22
C ARG A 108 9.99 -2.69 10.93
N ARG A 109 10.12 -3.86 10.29
CA ARG A 109 10.77 -3.96 8.98
C ARG A 109 9.96 -3.25 7.90
N ALA A 110 8.63 -3.30 7.94
CA ALA A 110 7.76 -2.72 6.91
C ALA A 110 7.97 -1.20 6.74
N ILE A 111 8.26 -0.49 7.82
CA ILE A 111 8.50 0.97 7.81
C ILE A 111 9.95 1.34 7.45
N GLN A 112 10.89 0.39 7.47
CA GLN A 112 12.30 0.66 7.22
C GLN A 112 12.55 1.33 5.86
N PRO A 113 11.91 0.91 4.74
CA PRO A 113 12.06 1.61 3.46
C PRO A 113 11.59 3.06 3.48
N LEU A 114 10.53 3.36 4.25
CA LEU A 114 9.90 4.68 4.33
C LEU A 114 10.75 5.69 5.11
N TRP A 115 11.51 5.23 6.11
CA TRP A 115 12.32 6.09 6.98
C TRP A 115 13.79 6.13 6.57
N SER A 116 14.43 4.97 6.44
CA SER A 116 15.91 4.88 6.49
C SER A 116 16.59 4.72 5.13
N SER A 117 15.80 4.55 4.07
CA SER A 117 16.32 4.18 2.76
C SER A 117 15.98 5.22 1.69
N ASN A 118 16.82 5.31 0.67
CA ASN A 118 16.50 6.04 -0.55
C ASN A 118 15.57 5.24 -1.49
N LEU A 119 15.00 4.11 -1.05
CA LEU A 119 14.17 3.25 -1.90
C LEU A 119 12.83 3.89 -2.22
N THR A 120 12.26 4.69 -1.31
CA THR A 120 10.92 5.28 -1.48
C THR A 120 10.87 6.76 -1.14
N ARG A 121 12.00 7.43 -0.88
CA ARG A 121 12.04 8.84 -0.48
C ARG A 121 12.44 9.72 -1.65
N ALA A 122 11.72 10.82 -1.84
CA ALA A 122 12.06 11.89 -2.76
C ALA A 122 11.93 13.25 -2.07
N TYR A 123 12.45 14.30 -2.70
CA TYR A 123 12.36 15.67 -2.16
C TYR A 123 11.84 16.64 -3.21
N PHE A 124 10.65 17.22 -2.95
CA PHE A 124 10.12 18.29 -3.76
C PHE A 124 10.89 19.58 -3.49
N ASN A 125 11.36 20.25 -4.54
CA ASN A 125 12.23 21.44 -4.48
C ASN A 125 13.45 21.27 -3.55
N ASN A 126 14.02 20.06 -3.49
CA ASN A 126 15.15 19.70 -2.61
C ASN A 126 14.92 19.99 -1.10
N ARG A 127 13.66 20.11 -0.68
CA ARG A 127 13.32 20.52 0.69
C ARG A 127 12.22 19.67 1.32
N PHE A 128 11.12 19.47 0.60
CA PHE A 128 9.93 18.84 1.16
C PHE A 128 9.98 17.33 0.92
N LEU A 129 10.06 16.57 2.02
CA LEU A 129 10.15 15.12 1.98
C LEU A 129 8.85 14.53 1.43
N TRP A 130 8.99 13.55 0.54
CA TRP A 130 7.88 12.81 -0.02
C TRP A 130 8.13 11.30 -0.01
N LEU A 131 7.07 10.53 0.18
CA LEU A 131 7.08 9.07 0.08
C LEU A 131 6.51 8.66 -1.29
N GLU A 132 7.38 8.17 -2.16
CA GLU A 132 7.04 7.81 -3.54
C GLU A 132 6.30 6.48 -3.61
N GLU A 133 5.07 6.51 -4.15
CA GLU A 133 4.38 5.31 -4.64
C GLU A 133 5.23 4.60 -5.70
N TYR A 134 5.99 5.39 -6.46
CA TYR A 134 6.67 5.00 -7.68
C TYR A 134 8.07 5.66 -7.73
N PRO A 135 9.04 5.14 -6.97
CA PRO A 135 10.34 5.80 -6.80
C PRO A 135 11.20 5.71 -8.06
N LEU A 136 11.29 6.83 -8.78
CA LEU A 136 12.15 6.95 -9.95
C LEU A 136 13.63 6.93 -9.53
N GLU A 137 14.52 6.47 -10.43
CA GLU A 137 15.98 6.36 -10.17
C GLU A 137 16.63 7.69 -9.74
N SER A 138 16.00 8.83 -10.05
CA SER A 138 16.44 10.15 -9.63
C SER A 138 15.52 10.72 -8.54
N ALA A 139 16.00 10.76 -7.30
CA ALA A 139 15.27 11.30 -6.15
C ALA A 139 14.87 12.80 -6.28
N THR A 140 15.46 13.52 -7.24
CA THR A 140 15.13 14.93 -7.57
C THR A 140 14.04 15.06 -8.64
N LYS A 141 13.59 13.95 -9.22
CA LYS A 141 12.53 13.88 -10.25
C LYS A 141 11.47 12.87 -9.82
N GLY A 142 10.83 13.14 -8.68
CA GLY A 142 9.70 12.36 -8.19
C GLY A 142 8.44 12.56 -9.04
N LEU A 143 7.54 11.57 -9.00
CA LEU A 143 6.19 11.73 -9.53
C LEU A 143 5.32 12.48 -8.54
N PHE A 144 5.58 12.30 -7.25
CA PHE A 144 4.79 12.87 -6.16
C PHE A 144 3.30 12.49 -6.32
N VAL A 145 3.00 11.19 -6.30
CA VAL A 145 1.61 10.71 -6.33
C VAL A 145 0.95 10.92 -4.97
N LEU A 146 -0.20 11.59 -4.94
CA LEU A 146 -0.83 12.03 -3.69
C LEU A 146 -1.35 10.86 -2.85
N ASN A 147 -2.19 10.00 -3.41
CA ASN A 147 -2.79 8.90 -2.67
C ASN A 147 -1.72 7.96 -2.08
N GLY A 148 -0.64 7.68 -2.82
CA GLY A 148 0.38 6.76 -2.36
C GLY A 148 1.16 7.27 -1.15
N CYS A 149 1.48 8.58 -1.13
CA CYS A 149 2.09 9.20 0.05
C CYS A 149 1.14 9.22 1.25
N LEU A 150 -0.16 9.48 1.04
CA LEU A 150 -1.15 9.46 2.10
C LEU A 150 -1.34 8.07 2.71
N TYR A 151 -1.42 7.01 1.88
CA TYR A 151 -1.44 5.63 2.37
C TYR A 151 -0.17 5.26 3.15
N ALA A 152 1.00 5.69 2.66
CA ALA A 152 2.26 5.48 3.36
C ALA A 152 2.29 6.16 4.73
N LEU A 153 1.81 7.41 4.80
CA LEU A 153 1.70 8.18 6.04
C LEU A 153 0.77 7.49 7.05
N ILE A 154 -0.42 7.05 6.62
CA ILE A 154 -1.35 6.31 7.50
C ILE A 154 -0.70 5.03 8.02
N GLY A 155 0.05 4.30 7.19
CA GLY A 155 0.80 3.12 7.63
C GLY A 155 1.82 3.45 8.73
N ILE A 156 2.56 4.55 8.59
CA ILE A 156 3.51 5.00 9.62
C ILE A 156 2.78 5.38 10.91
N ILE A 157 1.65 6.08 10.82
CA ILE A 157 0.81 6.44 11.98
C ILE A 157 0.32 5.18 12.69
N ASP A 158 -0.24 4.21 11.96
CA ASP A 158 -0.71 2.93 12.51
C ASP A 158 0.41 2.23 13.28
N VAL A 159 1.64 2.16 12.73
CA VAL A 159 2.79 1.56 13.44
C VAL A 159 3.15 2.36 14.69
N ASN A 160 3.25 3.68 14.60
CA ASN A 160 3.65 4.52 15.72
C ASN A 160 2.61 4.50 16.87
N THR A 161 1.35 4.13 16.59
CA THR A 161 0.31 3.99 17.62
C THR A 161 0.48 2.74 18.49
N ILE A 162 1.02 1.64 17.94
CA ILE A 162 1.21 0.38 18.67
C ILE A 162 2.66 0.18 19.14
N ASP A 163 3.61 0.88 18.54
CA ASP A 163 5.04 0.76 18.78
C ASP A 163 5.71 2.12 18.58
N TYR A 164 5.46 3.01 19.54
CA TYR A 164 5.93 4.38 19.48
C TYR A 164 7.45 4.47 19.33
N GLN A 165 7.89 5.23 18.34
CA GLN A 165 9.31 5.56 18.14
C GLN A 165 9.45 7.07 17.87
N PRO A 166 10.32 7.79 18.59
CA PRO A 166 10.49 9.24 18.40
C PRO A 166 10.78 9.65 16.95
N TYR A 167 11.59 8.86 16.23
CA TYR A 167 11.93 9.14 14.84
C TYR A 167 10.75 8.99 13.88
N LEU A 168 9.75 8.15 14.20
CA LEU A 168 8.53 8.02 13.39
C LEU A 168 7.62 9.23 13.58
N SER A 169 7.51 9.73 14.81
CA SER A 169 6.79 10.99 15.08
C SER A 169 7.42 12.16 14.32
N GLU A 170 8.76 12.22 14.28
CA GLU A 170 9.46 13.23 13.49
C GLU A 170 9.20 13.07 11.99
N LEU A 171 9.27 11.84 11.47
CA LEU A 171 8.94 11.53 10.07
C LEU A 171 7.50 11.93 9.71
N ILE A 172 6.52 11.59 10.55
CA ILE A 172 5.11 11.98 10.37
C ILE A 172 5.01 13.51 10.25
N ASN A 173 5.61 14.25 11.17
CA ASN A 173 5.58 15.72 11.15
C ASN A 173 6.24 16.30 9.89
N GLN A 174 7.39 15.76 9.46
CA GLN A 174 8.05 16.20 8.23
C GLN A 174 7.17 15.97 7.00
N ILE A 175 6.45 14.86 6.93
CA ILE A 175 5.53 14.56 5.82
C ILE A 175 4.29 15.47 5.88
N ILE A 176 3.71 15.72 7.07
CA ILE A 176 2.58 16.65 7.22
C ILE A 176 2.96 18.06 6.75
N ILE A 177 4.11 18.59 7.17
CA ILE A 177 4.62 19.88 6.70
C ILE A 177 4.78 19.90 5.18
N SER A 178 5.26 18.79 4.60
CA SER A 178 5.41 18.65 3.16
C SER A 178 4.06 18.61 2.45
N LEU A 179 3.07 17.90 3.00
CA LEU A 179 1.69 17.86 2.49
C LEU A 179 1.03 19.24 2.53
N GLU A 180 1.10 19.96 3.65
CA GLU A 180 0.54 21.32 3.77
C GLU A 180 1.12 22.27 2.72
N HIS A 181 2.43 22.19 2.47
CA HIS A 181 3.08 22.98 1.43
C HIS A 181 2.70 22.53 0.02
N MET A 182 2.57 21.23 -0.22
CA MET A 182 2.41 20.66 -1.55
C MET A 182 0.96 20.54 -2.01
N LEU A 183 -0.01 20.44 -1.10
CA LEU A 183 -1.45 20.28 -1.40
C LEU A 183 -1.99 21.33 -2.39
N PRO A 184 -1.63 22.63 -2.30
CA PRO A 184 -2.07 23.63 -3.28
C PRO A 184 -1.67 23.29 -4.73
N TYR A 185 -0.57 22.58 -4.96
CA TYR A 185 -0.13 22.18 -6.30
C TYR A 185 -0.96 21.03 -6.89
N TYR A 186 -1.75 20.34 -6.07
CA TYR A 186 -2.67 19.30 -6.54
C TYR A 186 -4.04 19.85 -6.92
N VAL A 187 -4.29 21.17 -6.84
CA VAL A 187 -5.56 21.76 -7.30
C VAL A 187 -5.53 21.86 -8.83
N HIS A 188 -6.57 21.34 -9.48
CA HIS A 188 -6.66 21.38 -10.94
C HIS A 188 -6.82 22.82 -11.43
N PRO A 189 -6.01 23.30 -12.40
CA PRO A 189 -5.99 24.71 -12.78
C PRO A 189 -7.24 25.19 -13.53
N THR A 190 -7.99 24.28 -14.16
CA THR A 190 -9.17 24.61 -14.99
C THR A 190 -10.47 23.96 -14.53
N ILE A 191 -10.42 22.98 -13.62
CA ILE A 191 -11.60 22.25 -13.14
C ILE A 191 -11.74 22.58 -11.68
N SER A 192 -12.73 23.40 -11.35
CA SER A 192 -12.97 23.85 -9.98
C SER A 192 -13.19 22.66 -9.06
N ASN A 193 -12.61 22.72 -7.85
CA ASN A 193 -12.73 21.71 -6.79
C ASN A 193 -12.27 20.30 -7.20
N TRP A 194 -11.36 20.18 -8.15
CA TRP A 194 -10.83 18.89 -8.57
C TRP A 194 -9.34 18.74 -8.28
N SER A 195 -8.91 17.51 -8.03
CA SER A 195 -7.50 17.20 -7.73
C SER A 195 -6.74 16.67 -8.94
N LEU A 196 -5.44 16.92 -8.94
CA LEU A 196 -4.46 16.22 -9.75
C LEU A 196 -4.07 14.93 -9.05
N TYR A 197 -3.69 13.92 -9.83
CA TYR A 197 -3.21 12.64 -9.33
C TYR A 197 -1.77 12.74 -8.82
N ASP A 198 -0.93 13.47 -9.56
CA ASP A 198 0.50 13.62 -9.31
C ASP A 198 1.01 15.01 -9.75
N LEU A 199 2.28 15.31 -9.44
CA LEU A 199 2.93 16.58 -9.80
C LEU A 199 3.92 16.44 -10.98
N SER A 200 3.79 15.40 -11.79
CA SER A 200 4.69 15.14 -12.92
C SER A 200 4.73 16.29 -13.93
N HIS A 201 3.63 17.04 -14.07
CA HIS A 201 3.57 18.24 -14.91
C HIS A 201 4.53 19.36 -14.46
N ILE A 202 4.84 19.43 -13.16
CA ILE A 202 5.82 20.37 -12.59
C ILE A 202 7.22 19.79 -12.69
N THR A 203 7.41 18.55 -12.24
CA THR A 203 8.75 17.98 -11.99
C THR A 203 9.37 17.36 -13.25
N MET A 204 8.53 16.97 -14.21
CA MET A 204 8.93 16.25 -15.42
C MET A 204 8.43 16.93 -16.71
N LYS A 205 7.74 18.07 -16.61
CA LYS A 205 7.17 18.83 -17.74
C LYS A 205 6.22 18.00 -18.61
N SER A 206 5.47 17.08 -18.01
CA SER A 206 4.43 16.30 -18.68
C SER A 206 3.10 17.04 -18.77
N LYS A 207 2.12 16.40 -19.42
CA LYS A 207 0.73 16.83 -19.35
C LYS A 207 0.21 16.66 -17.92
N ILE A 208 -0.72 17.52 -17.54
CA ILE A 208 -1.46 17.42 -16.28
C ILE A 208 -2.13 16.05 -16.19
N ASN A 209 -1.88 15.35 -15.08
CA ASN A 209 -2.54 14.08 -14.78
C ASN A 209 -3.72 14.33 -13.85
N THR A 210 -4.90 14.55 -14.43
CA THR A 210 -6.15 14.78 -13.69
C THR A 210 -6.54 13.50 -12.95
N ALA A 211 -6.82 13.59 -11.65
CA ALA A 211 -7.32 12.44 -10.90
C ALA A 211 -8.67 11.99 -11.48
N SER A 212 -8.90 10.68 -11.62
CA SER A 212 -10.25 10.20 -11.92
C SER A 212 -11.20 10.53 -10.77
N TYR A 213 -12.52 10.45 -11.00
CA TYR A 213 -13.50 10.64 -9.92
C TYR A 213 -13.21 9.76 -8.70
N SER A 214 -12.89 8.48 -8.93
CA SER A 214 -12.54 7.55 -7.86
C SER A 214 -11.29 7.99 -7.08
N TYR A 215 -10.23 8.45 -7.75
CA TYR A 215 -9.03 8.94 -7.06
C TYR A 215 -9.25 10.26 -6.35
N HIS A 216 -10.08 11.15 -6.90
CA HIS A 216 -10.47 12.38 -6.21
C HIS A 216 -11.18 12.08 -4.88
N LEU A 217 -12.11 11.12 -4.87
CA LEU A 217 -12.74 10.65 -3.63
C LEU A 217 -11.73 10.03 -2.67
N VAL A 218 -10.79 9.22 -3.16
CA VAL A 218 -9.71 8.65 -2.33
C VAL A 218 -8.88 9.77 -1.68
N HIS A 219 -8.53 10.84 -2.40
CA HIS A 219 -7.78 11.96 -1.83
C HIS A 219 -8.56 12.61 -0.67
N ILE A 220 -9.86 12.87 -0.87
CA ILE A 220 -10.71 13.44 0.19
C ILE A 220 -10.76 12.51 1.41
N THR A 221 -11.04 11.22 1.20
CA THR A 221 -11.14 10.25 2.29
C THR A 221 -9.84 10.14 3.07
N LEU A 222 -8.69 10.04 2.39
CA LEU A 222 -7.41 9.90 3.07
C LEU A 222 -7.01 11.16 3.83
N LEU A 223 -7.29 12.35 3.29
CA LEU A 223 -7.05 13.61 4.01
C LEU A 223 -7.93 13.72 5.26
N GLN A 224 -9.18 13.26 5.21
CA GLN A 224 -10.08 13.21 6.37
C GLN A 224 -9.63 12.21 7.45
N CYS A 225 -8.79 11.23 7.09
CA CYS A 225 -8.22 10.28 8.06
C CYS A 225 -6.98 10.82 8.79
N LEU A 226 -6.38 11.92 8.34
CA LEU A 226 -5.21 12.48 8.99
C LEU A 226 -5.59 13.16 10.32
N PRO A 227 -4.71 13.09 11.34
CA PRO A 227 -4.93 13.82 12.59
C PRO A 227 -5.00 15.34 12.33
N GLN A 228 -5.88 16.04 13.06
CA GLN A 228 -6.03 17.50 13.03
C GLN A 228 -4.92 18.21 13.79
#